data_AF-A0A2W4IEX7-F1
#
_entry.id   AF-A0A2W4IEX7-F1
#
_cell.length_a   1.000
_cell.length_b   1.000
_cell.length_c   1.000
_cell.angle_alpha   90.00
_cell.angle_beta   90.00
_cell.angle_gamma   90.00
#
_symmetry.space_group_name_H-M   'P 1'
#
loop_
_entity.id
_entity.type
_entity.pdbx_description
1 polymer ?
#
loop_
_entity_poly.entity_id
_entity_poly.type
_entity_poly.pdbx_seq_one_letter_code
_entity_poly.pdbx_strand_id
1 'polypeptide(L)'
;MDTQVILQFILAIGLGLLIGFERGIGKQEKTEEEIRTFALISFLGALTTYISMESNSSIFAIIGFIVVSVFAFMFYGYGIIKNNENGLTTELALVTTFLLGVFVMSGYYQMAVILSILITLLLSSKKFFMNLTKKISMEELQNTIKFAVIALVILPMLPNQKYSIMDLLNFAGFEGKFDNTILNLDFFNPYGIWSFCLYYFFTILTIERNFSSFFFKLFSFLKFFYIY
;
A
#
# COMPACT_ATOMS: atom_id res chain seq x y z
N MET A 1 6.32 41.83 16.49
CA MET A 1 6.63 40.52 15.92
C MET A 1 5.63 39.51 16.49
N ASP A 2 5.67 38.25 16.06
CA ASP A 2 5.34 37.07 16.89
C ASP A 2 3.99 36.35 16.76
N THR A 3 2.89 36.91 16.23
CA THR A 3 1.67 36.08 16.08
C THR A 3 1.80 35.01 15.00
N GLN A 4 2.44 35.36 13.87
CA GLN A 4 2.70 34.40 12.79
C GLN A 4 3.70 33.33 13.23
N VAL A 5 4.76 33.70 13.96
CA VAL A 5 5.77 32.76 14.46
C VAL A 5 5.16 31.78 15.47
N ILE A 6 4.30 32.25 16.37
CA ILE A 6 3.57 31.38 17.29
C ILE A 6 2.69 30.40 16.53
N LEU A 7 1.96 30.86 15.50
CA LEU A 7 1.14 29.98 14.66
C LEU A 7 1.98 28.95 13.92
N GLN A 8 3.18 29.31 13.45
CA GLN A 8 4.13 28.39 12.81
C GLN A 8 4.58 27.29 13.78
N PHE A 9 4.93 27.63 15.01
CA PHE A 9 5.30 26.64 16.03
C PHE A 9 4.13 25.71 16.37
N ILE A 10 2.93 26.26 16.56
CA ILE A 10 1.72 25.47 16.82
C ILE A 10 1.44 24.52 15.65
N LEU A 11 1.57 25.00 14.42
CA LEU A 11 1.34 24.19 13.22
C LEU A 11 2.40 23.09 13.08
N ALA A 12 3.68 23.40 13.32
CA ALA A 12 4.75 22.41 13.31
C ALA A 12 4.50 21.31 14.36
N ILE A 13 4.14 21.67 15.58
CA ILE A 13 3.77 20.72 16.64
C ILE A 13 2.56 19.88 16.21
N GLY A 14 1.53 20.51 15.66
CA GLY A 14 0.32 19.83 15.18
C GLY A 14 0.62 18.78 14.10
N LEU A 15 1.47 19.11 13.13
CA LEU A 15 1.90 18.16 12.09
C LEU A 15 2.72 17.00 12.68
N GLY A 16 3.59 17.28 13.66
CA GLY A 16 4.34 16.25 14.37
C GLY A 16 3.42 15.31 15.17
N LEU A 17 2.44 15.87 15.89
CA LEU A 17 1.44 15.09 16.63
C LEU A 17 0.62 14.18 15.71
N LEU A 18 0.23 14.67 14.53
CA LEU A 18 -0.52 13.89 13.54
C LEU A 18 0.26 12.64 13.11
N ILE A 19 1.54 12.78 12.78
CA ILE A 19 2.40 11.65 12.39
C ILE A 19 2.63 10.72 13.57
N GLY A 20 2.90 11.28 14.76
CA GLY A 20 3.11 10.52 15.98
C GLY A 20 1.89 9.69 16.38
N PHE A 21 0.69 10.23 16.18
CA PHE A 21 -0.56 9.53 16.45
C PHE A 21 -0.73 8.31 15.54
N GLU A 22 -0.58 8.48 14.22
CA GLU A 22 -0.65 7.36 13.29
C GLU A 22 0.40 6.30 13.64
N ARG A 23 1.59 6.70 14.04
CA ARG A 23 2.66 5.75 14.34
C ARG A 23 2.45 4.99 15.64
N GLY A 24 1.93 5.66 16.66
CA GLY A 24 1.55 5.07 17.94
C GLY A 24 0.38 4.08 17.82
N ILE A 25 -0.54 4.29 16.86
CA ILE A 25 -1.66 3.36 16.61
C ILE A 25 -1.11 1.96 16.27
N GLY A 26 -1.17 1.04 17.23
CA GLY A 26 -0.69 -0.34 17.08
C GLY A 26 0.36 -0.76 18.12
N LYS A 27 0.92 0.19 18.88
CA LYS A 27 1.81 -0.06 20.01
C LYS A 27 1.12 0.40 21.30
N GLN A 28 0.18 -0.40 21.81
CA GLN A 28 -0.71 -0.03 22.92
C GLN A 28 0.03 0.53 24.16
N GLU A 29 1.22 0.01 24.49
CA GLU A 29 2.01 0.49 25.65
C GLU A 29 2.91 1.70 25.34
N LYS A 30 3.23 1.99 24.07
CA LYS A 30 4.21 3.05 23.69
C LYS A 30 3.59 4.21 22.90
N THR A 31 2.26 4.23 22.80
CA THR A 31 1.54 5.21 21.96
C THR A 31 1.83 6.65 22.41
N GLU A 32 1.81 6.92 23.71
CA GLU A 32 2.08 8.26 24.24
C GLU A 32 3.52 8.74 24.00
N GLU A 33 4.49 7.83 24.11
CA GLU A 33 5.91 8.14 23.91
C GLU A 33 6.14 8.57 22.46
N GLU A 34 5.61 7.83 21.49
CA GLU A 34 5.78 8.15 20.08
C GLU A 34 5.11 9.48 19.72
N ILE A 35 3.88 9.75 20.19
CA ILE A 35 3.20 11.03 19.94
C ILE A 35 4.06 12.22 20.41
N ARG A 36 4.61 12.14 21.63
CA ARG A 36 5.45 13.20 22.19
C ARG A 36 6.79 13.33 21.46
N THR A 37 7.42 12.23 21.09
CA THR A 37 8.69 12.25 20.34
C THR A 37 8.52 12.92 18.98
N PHE A 38 7.48 12.58 18.21
CA PHE A 38 7.25 13.18 16.89
C PHE A 38 6.92 14.68 16.97
N ALA A 39 6.13 15.09 17.96
CA ALA A 39 5.85 16.50 18.22
C ALA A 39 7.13 17.29 18.53
N LEU A 40 7.98 16.76 19.41
CA LEU A 40 9.25 17.39 19.79
C LEU A 40 10.23 17.49 18.62
N ILE A 41 10.28 16.48 17.74
CA ILE A 41 11.17 16.48 16.57
C ILE A 41 10.75 17.54 15.55
N SER A 42 9.45 17.65 15.26
CA SER A 42 8.94 18.70 14.38
C SER A 42 9.20 20.09 14.99
N PHE A 43 8.96 20.23 16.30
CA PHE A 43 9.26 21.46 17.03
C PHE A 43 10.76 21.83 16.96
N LEU A 44 11.66 20.86 17.10
CA LEU A 44 13.11 21.07 16.97
C LEU A 44 13.49 21.57 15.56
N GLY A 45 12.86 21.03 14.51
CA GLY A 45 13.03 21.50 13.13
C GLY A 45 12.60 22.94 12.94
N ALA A 46 11.44 23.31 13.48
CA ALA A 46 10.97 24.68 13.47
C ALA A 46 11.90 25.61 14.26
N LEU A 47 12.36 25.20 15.44
CA LEU A 47 13.21 26.00 16.33
C LEU A 47 14.59 26.25 15.74
N THR A 48 15.22 25.23 15.18
CA THR A 48 16.54 25.35 14.53
C THR A 48 16.49 26.24 13.29
N THR A 49 15.38 26.19 12.54
CA THR A 49 15.13 27.06 11.39
C THR A 49 14.91 28.51 11.82
N TYR A 50 14.13 28.73 12.89
CA TYR A 50 13.89 30.06 13.43
C TYR A 50 15.20 30.74 13.86
N ILE A 51 16.04 30.04 14.62
CA ILE A 51 17.35 30.55 15.03
C ILE A 51 18.25 30.80 13.82
N SER A 52 18.18 29.93 12.81
CA SER A 52 18.95 30.07 11.57
C SER A 52 18.57 31.34 10.78
N MET A 53 17.29 31.69 10.74
CA MET A 53 16.79 32.92 10.12
C MET A 53 17.24 34.16 10.88
N GLU A 54 17.08 34.17 12.21
CA GLU A 54 17.49 35.31 13.06
C GLU A 54 19.00 35.55 13.02
N SER A 55 19.80 34.49 12.90
CA SER A 55 21.27 34.58 12.81
C SER A 55 21.81 34.80 11.40
N ASN A 56 20.94 34.86 10.37
CA ASN A 56 21.32 34.86 8.95
C ASN A 56 22.35 33.77 8.58
N SER A 57 22.31 32.63 9.29
CA SER A 57 23.29 31.56 9.17
C SER A 57 22.62 30.20 9.14
N SER A 58 22.82 29.47 8.04
CA SER A 58 22.25 28.12 7.84
C SER A 58 22.85 27.04 8.75
N ILE A 59 23.88 27.38 9.52
CA ILE A 59 24.62 26.44 10.38
C ILE A 59 23.72 25.76 11.41
N PHE A 60 22.79 26.49 12.02
CA PHE A 60 21.91 25.93 13.06
C PHE A 60 20.92 24.89 12.50
N ALA A 61 20.40 25.11 11.29
CA ALA A 61 19.53 24.14 10.63
C ALA A 61 20.31 22.86 10.26
N ILE A 62 21.55 22.99 9.78
CA ILE A 62 22.42 21.86 9.44
C ILE A 62 22.77 21.05 10.70
N ILE A 63 23.16 21.72 11.78
CA ILE A 63 23.45 21.06 13.07
C ILE A 63 22.20 20.33 13.57
N GLY A 64 21.03 20.98 13.52
CA GLY A 64 19.75 20.36 13.89
C GLY A 64 19.48 19.07 13.10
N PHE A 65 19.68 19.11 11.78
CA PHE A 65 19.50 17.95 10.92
C PHE A 65 20.46 16.80 11.26
N ILE A 66 21.73 17.12 11.51
CA ILE A 66 22.75 16.12 11.91
C ILE A 66 22.37 15.48 13.24
N VAL A 67 22.00 16.29 14.24
CA VAL A 67 21.60 15.81 15.56
C VAL A 67 20.40 14.86 15.45
N VAL A 68 19.35 15.24 14.74
CA VAL A 68 18.18 14.37 14.56
C VAL A 68 18.51 13.10 13.80
N SER A 69 19.38 13.17 12.78
CA SER A 69 19.82 11.99 12.05
C SER A 69 20.57 11.02 12.97
N VAL A 70 21.48 11.51 13.81
CA VAL A 70 22.19 10.70 14.80
C VAL A 70 21.22 10.08 15.81
N PHE A 71 20.27 10.86 16.34
CA PHE A 71 19.24 10.33 17.25
C PHE A 71 18.38 9.26 16.58
N ALA A 72 18.00 9.43 15.31
CA ALA A 72 17.25 8.43 14.56
C ALA A 72 18.05 7.13 14.43
N PHE A 73 19.33 7.20 14.04
CA PHE A 73 20.21 6.04 13.95
C PHE A 73 20.43 5.36 15.31
N MET A 74 20.61 6.12 16.39
CA MET A 74 20.73 5.56 17.74
C MET A 74 19.45 4.83 18.17
N PHE A 75 18.29 5.42 17.88
CA PHE A 75 16.99 4.81 18.19
C PHE A 75 16.75 3.52 17.39
N TYR A 76 17.23 3.47 16.15
CA TYR A 76 17.23 2.24 15.34
C TYR A 76 18.12 1.16 15.94
N GLY A 77 19.35 1.50 16.30
CA GLY A 77 20.28 0.56 16.95
C GLY A 77 19.69 -0.03 18.24
N TYR A 78 19.05 0.80 19.07
CA TYR A 78 18.36 0.32 20.27
C TYR A 78 17.14 -0.57 19.95
N GLY A 79 16.40 -0.27 18.88
CA GLY A 79 15.25 -1.05 18.41
C GLY A 79 15.61 -2.44 17.88
N ILE A 80 16.74 -2.58 17.19
CA ILE A 80 17.27 -3.87 16.72
C ILE A 80 17.61 -4.76 17.90
N ILE A 81 18.33 -4.23 18.89
CA ILE A 81 18.79 -4.99 20.07
C ILE A 81 17.62 -5.51 20.89
N LYS A 82 16.51 -4.76 20.96
CA LYS A 82 15.44 -5.06 21.90
C LYS A 82 14.34 -5.99 21.37
N ASN A 83 13.99 -5.99 20.07
CA ASN A 83 12.93 -6.88 19.53
C ASN A 83 12.72 -6.85 17.98
N ASN A 84 13.59 -6.27 17.16
CA ASN A 84 13.37 -6.14 15.69
C ASN A 84 12.04 -5.42 15.31
N GLU A 85 11.44 -4.65 16.22
CA GLU A 85 10.16 -3.98 16.02
C GLU A 85 10.27 -2.71 15.14
N ASN A 86 11.48 -2.16 15.02
CA ASN A 86 11.74 -0.88 14.35
C ASN A 86 12.45 -1.12 13.01
N GLY A 87 11.75 -0.97 11.89
CA GLY A 87 12.35 -1.02 10.55
C GLY A 87 12.85 0.34 10.06
N LEU A 88 13.64 0.38 8.99
CA LEU A 88 14.22 1.60 8.37
C LEU A 88 13.21 2.75 8.14
N THR A 89 11.94 2.41 7.88
CA THR A 89 10.85 3.39 7.71
C THR A 89 10.62 4.24 8.97
N THR A 90 10.94 3.71 10.14
CA THR A 90 10.84 4.36 11.44
C THR A 90 11.84 5.51 11.54
N GLU A 91 13.09 5.31 11.13
CA GLU A 91 14.10 6.37 11.09
C GLU A 91 13.74 7.45 10.08
N LEU A 92 13.37 7.04 8.86
CA LEU A 92 13.01 7.97 7.81
C LEU A 92 11.86 8.88 8.23
N ALA A 93 10.87 8.37 8.96
CA ALA A 93 9.80 9.24 9.42
C ALA A 93 10.22 10.22 10.54
N LEU A 94 11.23 9.90 11.36
CA LEU A 94 11.78 10.89 12.31
C LEU A 94 12.44 12.04 11.53
N VAL A 95 13.26 11.70 10.53
CA VAL A 95 13.95 12.69 9.68
C VAL A 95 12.95 13.53 8.89
N THR A 96 11.94 12.92 8.27
CA THR A 96 10.93 13.68 7.52
C THR A 96 10.08 14.56 8.42
N THR A 97 9.79 14.13 9.65
CA THR A 97 9.06 14.96 10.63
C THR A 97 9.85 16.19 11.02
N PHE A 98 11.17 16.07 11.19
CA PHE A 98 12.03 17.24 11.41
C PHE A 98 11.97 18.21 10.22
N LEU A 99 12.08 17.68 9.00
CA LEU A 99 12.00 18.49 7.79
C LEU A 99 10.66 19.21 7.65
N LEU A 100 9.53 18.61 8.08
CA LEU A 100 8.24 19.28 8.09
C LEU A 100 8.26 20.53 8.99
N GLY A 101 8.85 20.44 10.18
CA GLY A 101 9.06 21.59 11.05
C GLY A 101 9.90 22.70 10.38
N VAL A 102 10.94 22.32 9.65
CA VAL A 102 11.76 23.25 8.84
C VAL A 102 10.93 23.93 7.76
N PHE A 103 10.11 23.17 7.01
CA PHE A 103 9.25 23.72 5.96
C PHE A 103 8.21 24.70 6.51
N VAL A 104 7.61 24.39 7.66
CA VAL A 104 6.63 25.26 8.33
C VAL A 104 7.28 26.59 8.72
N MET A 105 8.43 26.55 9.38
CA MET A 105 9.13 27.78 9.79
C MET A 105 9.68 28.56 8.58
N SER A 106 10.02 27.86 7.49
CA SER A 106 10.43 28.47 6.22
C SER A 106 9.29 29.12 5.42
N GLY A 107 8.05 29.09 5.93
CA GLY A 107 6.89 29.72 5.30
C GLY A 107 6.15 28.86 4.28
N TYR A 108 6.58 27.61 4.04
CA TYR A 108 5.97 26.70 3.07
C TYR A 108 4.82 25.87 3.67
N TYR A 109 3.81 26.54 4.24
CA TYR A 109 2.75 25.89 5.03
C TYR A 109 1.94 24.87 4.22
N GLN A 110 1.50 25.24 3.02
CA GLN A 110 0.70 24.36 2.16
C GLN A 110 1.45 23.07 1.83
N MET A 111 2.75 23.20 1.51
CA MET A 111 3.60 22.07 1.19
C MET A 111 3.80 21.17 2.42
N ALA A 112 4.04 21.76 3.60
CA ALA A 112 4.21 21.00 4.83
C ALA A 112 2.95 20.19 5.18
N VAL A 113 1.76 20.79 5.06
CA VAL A 113 0.49 20.09 5.31
C VAL A 113 0.30 18.92 4.34
N ILE A 114 0.45 19.15 3.03
CA ILE A 114 0.30 18.09 2.01
C ILE A 114 1.29 16.95 2.23
N LEU A 115 2.57 17.29 2.45
CA LEU A 115 3.61 16.30 2.71
C LEU A 115 3.32 15.50 3.98
N SER A 116 2.85 16.15 5.05
CA SER A 116 2.51 15.46 6.31
C SER A 116 1.42 14.40 6.13
N ILE A 117 0.39 14.71 5.31
CA ILE A 117 -0.70 13.77 4.99
C ILE A 117 -0.17 12.62 4.14
N LEU A 118 0.63 12.90 3.11
CA LEU A 118 1.23 11.87 2.25
C LEU A 118 2.15 10.94 3.03
N ILE A 119 3.01 11.49 3.89
CA ILE A 119 3.90 10.70 4.77
C ILE A 119 3.07 9.82 5.70
N THR A 120 2.03 10.37 6.32
CA THR A 120 1.11 9.64 7.20
C THR A 120 0.42 8.49 6.46
N LEU A 121 -0.09 8.73 5.25
CA LEU A 121 -0.70 7.70 4.41
C LEU A 121 0.30 6.58 4.05
N LEU A 122 1.52 6.95 3.68
CA LEU A 122 2.58 6.01 3.33
C LEU A 122 2.98 5.14 4.53
N LEU A 123 3.07 5.75 5.72
CA LEU A 123 3.34 5.03 6.98
C LEU A 123 2.18 4.11 7.37
N SER A 124 0.93 4.57 7.23
CA SER A 124 -0.26 3.80 7.57
C SER A 124 -0.42 2.56 6.68
N SER A 125 -0.02 2.67 5.40
CA SER A 125 -0.14 1.60 4.41
C SER A 125 0.55 0.29 4.83
N LYS A 126 1.65 0.33 5.60
CA LYS A 126 2.32 -0.88 6.11
C LYS A 126 1.38 -1.73 6.97
N LYS A 127 0.51 -1.11 7.77
CA LYS A 127 -0.47 -1.83 8.61
C LYS A 127 -1.52 -2.54 7.77
N PHE A 128 -1.92 -1.95 6.65
CA PHE A 128 -2.87 -2.54 5.72
C PHE A 128 -2.34 -3.85 5.15
N PHE A 129 -1.11 -3.85 4.63
CA PHE A 129 -0.46 -5.06 4.11
C PHE A 129 -0.23 -6.11 5.21
N MET A 130 0.22 -5.70 6.40
CA MET A 130 0.50 -6.65 7.48
C MET A 130 -0.77 -7.30 8.04
N ASN A 131 -1.89 -6.58 8.08
CA ASN A 131 -3.21 -7.16 8.42
C ASN A 131 -3.74 -8.07 7.31
N LEU A 132 -3.47 -7.76 6.04
CA LEU A 132 -3.76 -8.68 4.94
C LEU A 132 -2.95 -9.97 5.09
N THR A 133 -1.66 -9.91 5.38
CA THR A 133 -0.82 -11.11 5.59
C THR A 133 -1.22 -11.91 6.83
N LYS A 134 -1.76 -11.29 7.88
CA LYS A 134 -2.31 -12.03 9.04
C LYS A 134 -3.62 -12.74 8.74
N LYS A 135 -4.39 -12.27 7.74
CA LYS A 135 -5.66 -12.88 7.32
C LYS A 135 -5.52 -13.86 6.18
N ILE A 136 -4.44 -13.77 5.40
CA ILE A 136 -4.18 -14.58 4.21
C ILE A 136 -3.09 -15.60 4.54
N SER A 137 -3.39 -16.89 4.45
CA SER A 137 -2.39 -17.93 4.70
C SER A 137 -1.30 -17.92 3.61
N MET A 138 -0.09 -18.36 3.94
CA MET A 138 1.00 -18.45 2.94
C MET A 138 0.63 -19.36 1.75
N GLU A 139 -0.21 -20.37 1.99
CA GLU A 139 -0.76 -21.21 0.93
C GLU A 139 -1.75 -20.43 0.03
N GLU A 140 -2.64 -19.62 0.61
CA GLU A 140 -3.58 -18.79 -0.14
C GLU A 140 -2.85 -17.76 -1.02
N LEU A 141 -1.75 -17.18 -0.51
CA LEU A 141 -0.92 -16.26 -1.27
C LEU A 141 -0.23 -16.96 -2.44
N GLN A 142 0.37 -18.13 -2.20
CA GLN A 142 1.01 -18.92 -3.26
C GLN A 142 0.00 -19.37 -4.32
N ASN A 143 -1.21 -19.77 -3.91
CA ASN A 143 -2.26 -20.18 -4.84
C ASN A 143 -2.81 -19.00 -5.65
N THR A 144 -2.94 -17.82 -5.04
CA THR A 144 -3.35 -16.60 -5.74
C THR A 144 -2.29 -16.17 -6.76
N ILE A 145 -1.01 -16.23 -6.41
CA ILE A 145 0.09 -15.90 -7.33
C ILE A 145 0.14 -16.92 -8.48
N LYS A 146 0.03 -18.23 -8.20
CA LYS A 146 -0.04 -19.26 -9.24
C LYS A 146 -1.24 -19.03 -10.18
N PHE A 147 -2.41 -18.74 -9.63
CA PHE A 147 -3.59 -18.42 -10.41
C PHE A 147 -3.40 -17.15 -11.25
N ALA A 148 -2.83 -16.08 -10.68
CA ALA A 148 -2.56 -14.84 -11.40
C ALA A 148 -1.57 -15.05 -12.55
N VAL A 149 -0.52 -15.86 -12.33
CA VAL A 149 0.44 -16.24 -13.38
C VAL A 149 -0.26 -17.04 -14.47
N ILE A 150 -1.04 -18.06 -14.13
CA ILE A 150 -1.81 -18.85 -15.10
C ILE A 150 -2.76 -17.93 -15.88
N ALA A 151 -3.51 -17.07 -15.20
CA ALA A 151 -4.47 -16.18 -15.83
C ALA A 151 -3.79 -15.13 -16.72
N LEU A 152 -2.69 -14.51 -16.30
CA LEU A 152 -1.97 -13.50 -17.08
C LEU A 152 -1.10 -14.08 -18.20
N VAL A 153 -0.60 -15.30 -18.05
CA VAL A 153 0.25 -15.96 -19.06
C VAL A 153 -0.59 -16.73 -20.09
N ILE A 154 -1.70 -17.37 -19.69
CA ILE A 154 -2.58 -18.08 -20.62
C ILE A 154 -3.47 -17.11 -21.40
N LEU A 155 -3.95 -16.02 -20.78
CA LEU A 155 -4.80 -15.02 -21.46
C LEU A 155 -4.20 -14.50 -22.80
N PRO A 156 -2.93 -14.10 -22.90
CA PRO A 156 -2.35 -13.67 -24.18
C PRO A 156 -2.10 -14.81 -25.16
N MET A 157 -2.05 -16.07 -24.70
CA MET A 157 -1.91 -17.24 -25.56
C MET A 157 -3.25 -17.78 -26.07
N LEU A 158 -4.38 -17.34 -25.51
CA LEU A 158 -5.70 -17.77 -25.97
C LEU A 158 -6.00 -17.15 -27.34
N PRO A 159 -6.22 -17.97 -28.38
CA PRO A 159 -6.60 -17.48 -29.69
C PRO A 159 -7.94 -16.74 -29.58
N ASN A 160 -7.97 -15.48 -29.97
CA ASN A 160 -9.20 -14.68 -30.05
C ASN A 160 -10.00 -15.03 -31.31
N GLN A 161 -10.28 -16.32 -31.48
CA GLN A 161 -11.09 -16.84 -32.57
C GLN A 161 -12.39 -17.36 -31.99
N LYS A 162 -13.49 -17.08 -32.68
CA LYS A 162 -14.80 -17.61 -32.33
C LYS A 162 -14.88 -19.02 -32.91
N TYR A 163 -15.15 -20.00 -32.06
CA TYR A 163 -15.34 -21.38 -32.47
C TYR A 163 -16.84 -21.63 -32.65
N SER A 164 -17.20 -22.19 -33.80
CA SER A 164 -18.55 -22.70 -34.04
C SER A 164 -18.68 -24.13 -33.49
N ILE A 165 -19.91 -24.59 -33.24
CA ILE A 165 -20.18 -25.95 -32.74
C ILE A 165 -19.64 -27.00 -33.72
N MET A 166 -19.63 -26.68 -35.01
CA MET A 166 -19.04 -27.50 -36.05
C MET A 166 -17.53 -27.73 -35.87
N ASP A 167 -16.77 -26.73 -35.42
CA ASP A 167 -15.32 -26.84 -35.22
C ASP A 167 -14.99 -27.75 -34.02
N LEU A 168 -15.83 -27.71 -32.97
CA LEU A 168 -15.73 -28.60 -31.82
C LEU A 168 -16.05 -30.06 -32.16
N LEU A 169 -17.07 -30.30 -33.00
CA LEU A 169 -17.42 -31.64 -33.48
C LEU A 169 -16.33 -32.23 -34.39
N ASN A 170 -15.76 -31.42 -35.28
CA ASN A 170 -14.62 -31.81 -36.09
C ASN A 170 -13.39 -32.16 -35.23
N PHE A 171 -13.10 -31.37 -34.19
CA PHE A 171 -12.03 -31.68 -33.22
C PHE A 171 -12.28 -32.99 -32.44
N ALA A 172 -13.54 -33.29 -32.12
CA ALA A 172 -13.94 -34.53 -31.43
C ALA A 172 -13.96 -35.77 -32.34
N GLY A 173 -13.55 -35.65 -33.61
CA GLY A 173 -13.51 -36.75 -34.57
C GLY A 173 -14.85 -37.10 -35.22
N PHE A 174 -15.85 -36.24 -35.06
CA PHE A 174 -17.14 -36.39 -35.74
C PHE A 174 -17.09 -35.68 -37.10
N GLU A 175 -16.61 -36.36 -38.13
CA GLU A 175 -16.66 -35.89 -39.53
C GLU A 175 -18.07 -36.11 -40.12
N GLY A 176 -19.06 -35.43 -39.56
CA GLY A 176 -20.43 -35.39 -40.09
C GLY A 176 -20.68 -34.04 -40.76
N LYS A 177 -21.08 -34.03 -42.04
CA LYS A 177 -21.47 -32.81 -42.76
C LYS A 177 -22.89 -32.39 -42.32
N PHE A 178 -23.01 -31.84 -41.12
CA PHE A 178 -24.28 -31.37 -40.58
C PHE A 178 -24.64 -30.01 -41.19
N ASP A 179 -25.64 -29.99 -42.07
CA ASP A 179 -26.10 -28.78 -42.76
C ASP A 179 -27.24 -28.12 -41.96
N ASN A 180 -26.88 -27.50 -40.84
CA ASN A 180 -27.84 -26.84 -39.97
C ASN A 180 -27.32 -25.43 -39.64
N THR A 181 -28.08 -24.39 -39.95
CA THR A 181 -27.78 -22.97 -39.62
C THR A 181 -27.50 -22.74 -38.12
N ILE A 182 -28.00 -23.63 -37.26
CA ILE A 182 -27.80 -23.62 -35.81
C ILE A 182 -26.36 -24.02 -35.41
N LEU A 183 -25.67 -24.82 -36.22
CA LEU A 183 -24.32 -25.36 -35.91
C LEU A 183 -23.18 -24.42 -36.31
N ASN A 184 -23.45 -23.45 -37.19
CA ASN A 184 -22.55 -22.36 -37.57
C ASN A 184 -22.77 -21.09 -36.75
N LEU A 185 -23.55 -21.16 -35.66
CA LEU A 185 -23.64 -20.05 -34.72
C LEU A 185 -22.32 -19.96 -33.96
N ASP A 186 -21.75 -18.75 -33.95
CA ASP A 186 -20.59 -18.34 -33.15
C ASP A 186 -20.91 -18.49 -31.65
N PHE A 187 -20.87 -19.71 -31.14
CA PHE A 187 -21.32 -20.03 -29.79
C PHE A 187 -20.25 -19.73 -28.74
N PHE A 188 -18.96 -19.90 -29.07
CA PHE A 188 -17.90 -19.91 -28.07
C PHE A 188 -16.72 -18.99 -28.45
N ASN A 189 -16.44 -18.00 -27.60
CA ASN A 189 -15.20 -17.23 -27.64
C ASN A 189 -14.38 -17.51 -26.36
N PRO A 190 -13.29 -18.29 -26.43
CA PRO A 190 -12.45 -18.62 -25.27
C PRO A 190 -11.88 -17.38 -24.58
N TYR A 191 -11.49 -16.36 -25.35
CA TYR A 191 -11.00 -15.08 -24.82
C TYR A 191 -12.11 -14.30 -24.09
N GLY A 192 -13.32 -14.29 -24.66
CA GLY A 192 -14.48 -13.61 -24.08
C GLY A 192 -14.91 -14.20 -22.73
N ILE A 193 -14.93 -15.54 -22.63
CA ILE A 193 -15.29 -16.26 -21.40
C ILE A 193 -14.24 -16.02 -20.32
N TRP A 194 -12.96 -16.04 -20.68
CA TRP A 194 -11.88 -15.80 -19.74
C TRP A 194 -11.83 -14.35 -19.25
N SER A 195 -12.10 -13.38 -20.13
CA SER A 195 -12.24 -11.97 -19.76
C SER A 195 -13.41 -11.74 -18.80
N PHE A 196 -14.55 -12.41 -19.02
CA PHE A 196 -15.70 -12.36 -18.13
C PHE A 196 -15.39 -12.96 -16.75
N CYS A 197 -14.70 -14.11 -16.70
CA CYS A 197 -14.23 -14.72 -15.46
C CYS A 197 -13.30 -13.80 -14.67
N LEU A 198 -12.36 -13.11 -15.35
CA LEU A 198 -11.47 -12.14 -14.70
C LEU A 198 -12.24 -10.92 -14.18
N TYR A 199 -13.19 -10.40 -14.96
CA TYR A 199 -14.04 -9.28 -14.52
C TYR A 199 -14.85 -9.64 -13.28
N TYR A 200 -15.45 -10.83 -13.26
CA TYR A 200 -16.21 -11.33 -12.12
C TYR A 200 -15.32 -11.58 -10.90
N PHE A 201 -14.10 -12.10 -11.12
CA PHE A 201 -13.08 -12.26 -10.09
C PHE A 201 -12.73 -10.93 -9.42
N PHE A 202 -12.38 -9.89 -10.20
CA PHE A 202 -12.06 -8.56 -9.67
C PHE A 202 -13.25 -7.89 -8.96
N THR A 203 -14.46 -8.08 -9.49
CA THR A 203 -15.69 -7.54 -8.89
C THR A 203 -15.97 -8.18 -7.53
N ILE A 204 -15.84 -9.51 -7.40
CA ILE A 204 -16.04 -10.19 -6.13
C ILE A 204 -14.94 -9.84 -5.12
N LEU A 205 -13.70 -9.69 -5.57
CA LEU A 205 -12.57 -9.27 -4.72
C LEU A 205 -12.76 -7.85 -4.16
N THR A 206 -13.53 -7.02 -4.85
CA THR A 206 -13.92 -5.67 -4.39
C THR A 206 -15.10 -5.70 -3.40
N ILE A 207 -15.98 -6.72 -3.48
CA ILE A 207 -17.22 -6.82 -2.68
C ILE A 207 -17.03 -7.65 -1.41
N GLU A 208 -16.43 -8.84 -1.48
CA GLU A 208 -16.10 -9.63 -0.29
C GLU A 208 -14.74 -9.20 0.26
N ARG A 209 -14.72 -8.41 1.35
CA ARG A 209 -13.50 -8.18 2.17
C ARG A 209 -13.02 -9.45 2.91
N ASN A 210 -13.44 -10.64 2.46
CA ASN A 210 -13.16 -11.93 3.09
C ASN A 210 -12.73 -12.97 2.04
N PHE A 211 -11.42 -13.12 1.86
CA PHE A 211 -10.81 -14.00 0.85
C PHE A 211 -11.11 -15.51 1.05
N SER A 212 -11.36 -15.92 2.29
CA SER A 212 -11.47 -17.33 2.69
C SER A 212 -12.77 -18.03 2.24
N SER A 213 -13.92 -17.36 2.36
CA SER A 213 -15.23 -17.91 1.91
C SER A 213 -15.31 -18.05 0.39
N PHE A 214 -14.60 -17.18 -0.32
CA PHE A 214 -14.59 -17.11 -1.77
C PHE A 214 -13.81 -18.27 -2.40
N PHE A 215 -12.60 -18.56 -1.89
CA PHE A 215 -11.77 -19.65 -2.43
C PHE A 215 -12.43 -21.02 -2.31
N PHE A 216 -13.16 -21.29 -1.22
CA PHE A 216 -13.88 -22.56 -1.05
C PHE A 216 -14.99 -22.74 -2.09
N LYS A 217 -15.72 -21.65 -2.42
CA LYS A 217 -16.76 -21.66 -3.45
C LYS A 217 -16.18 -21.76 -4.87
N LEU A 218 -15.10 -21.02 -5.16
CA LEU A 218 -14.44 -21.04 -6.47
C LEU A 218 -13.80 -22.40 -6.76
N PHE A 219 -13.14 -23.01 -5.77
CA PHE A 219 -12.52 -24.34 -5.92
C PHE A 219 -13.59 -25.43 -6.06
N SER A 220 -14.72 -25.31 -5.34
CA SER A 220 -15.90 -26.17 -5.55
C SER A 220 -16.49 -26.02 -6.95
N PHE A 221 -16.50 -24.81 -7.51
CA PHE A 221 -17.01 -24.52 -8.85
C PHE A 221 -16.06 -25.03 -9.96
N LEU A 222 -14.75 -24.94 -9.75
CA LEU A 222 -13.73 -25.50 -10.65
C LEU A 222 -13.70 -27.03 -10.61
N LYS A 223 -13.92 -27.66 -9.45
CA LYS A 223 -14.09 -29.12 -9.34
C LYS A 223 -15.28 -29.64 -10.15
N PHE A 224 -16.33 -28.82 -10.28
CA PHE A 224 -17.50 -29.15 -11.10
C PHE A 224 -17.19 -29.19 -12.60
N PHE A 225 -16.23 -28.37 -13.06
CA PHE A 225 -15.80 -28.33 -14.46
C PHE A 225 -14.74 -29.39 -14.83
N TYR A 226 -14.14 -30.06 -13.85
CA TYR A 226 -13.10 -31.09 -14.08
C TYR A 226 -13.65 -32.53 -14.02
N ILE A 227 -14.98 -32.70 -13.84
CA ILE A 227 -15.63 -34.03 -13.71
C ILE A 227 -16.57 -34.35 -14.90
N TYR A 228 -16.70 -33.46 -15.89
CA TYR A 228 -17.36 -33.72 -17.17
C TYR A 228 -16.47 -33.27 -18.32
#